data_AF-A0A1A7PMS8-F1
#
_entry.id   AF-A0A1A7PMS8-F1
#
_cell.length_a   1.000
_cell.length_b   1.000
_cell.length_c   1.000
_cell.angle_alpha   90.00
_cell.angle_beta   90.00
_cell.angle_gamma   90.00
#
_symmetry.space_group_name_H-M   'P 1'
#
loop_
_entity.id
_entity.type
_entity.pdbx_description
1 polymer ?
#
loop_
_entity_poly.entity_id
_entity_poly.type
_entity_poly.pdbx_seq_one_letter_code
_entity_poly.pdbx_strand_id
1 'polypeptide(L)'
;QLARGKSRAHLSCGNLAHTVATCCPAQKKTILDFTTINVGIVSAYNDMLSAHAPYLDYPAQIKQVLSELGHSAQVAAGVPAM
;
A
#
# COMPACT_ATOMS: atom_id res chain seq x y z
N GLN A 1 -14.65 5.87 19.60
CA GLN A 1 -14.42 6.01 18.15
C GLN A 1 -14.17 4.68 17.42
N LEU A 2 -14.22 3.52 18.09
CA LEU A 2 -14.08 2.17 17.48
C LEU A 2 -15.37 1.60 16.84
N ALA A 3 -16.53 2.26 17.02
CA ALA A 3 -17.85 1.70 16.67
C ALA A 3 -18.30 1.92 15.22
N ARG A 4 -17.50 2.58 14.38
CA ARG A 4 -17.77 2.76 12.95
C ARG A 4 -16.61 2.10 12.21
N GLY A 5 -16.81 0.88 11.72
CA GLY A 5 -15.83 0.19 10.88
C GLY A 5 -15.33 1.10 9.75
N LYS A 6 -14.10 0.85 9.27
CA LYS A 6 -13.40 1.66 8.26
C LYS A 6 -14.39 2.13 7.19
N SER A 7 -14.51 3.45 7.03
CA SER A 7 -15.43 4.16 6.10
C SER A 7 -15.26 3.79 4.60
N ARG A 8 -14.54 2.71 4.28
CA ARG A 8 -14.12 2.29 2.94
C ARG A 8 -14.72 0.94 2.55
N ALA A 9 -15.89 0.57 3.08
CA ALA A 9 -16.58 -0.69 2.81
C ALA A 9 -17.00 -0.88 1.33
N HIS A 10 -16.91 0.14 0.49
CA HIS A 10 -17.32 0.07 -0.91
C HIS A 10 -16.23 0.62 -1.84
N LEU A 11 -15.23 -0.21 -2.15
CA LEU A 11 -14.38 -0.01 -3.33
C LEU A 11 -15.17 -0.41 -4.57
N SER A 12 -15.08 0.38 -5.65
CA SER A 12 -15.65 -0.04 -6.93
C SER A 12 -14.98 -1.33 -7.41
N CYS A 13 -15.74 -2.23 -8.05
CA CYS A 13 -15.22 -3.52 -8.51
C CYS A 13 -13.97 -3.38 -9.38
N GLY A 14 -13.89 -2.32 -10.20
CA GLY A 14 -12.71 -2.02 -11.02
C GLY A 14 -11.46 -1.69 -10.19
N ASN A 15 -11.58 -0.80 -9.20
CA ASN A 15 -10.43 -0.42 -8.36
C ASN A 15 -9.92 -1.60 -7.54
N LEU A 16 -10.83 -2.46 -7.04
CA LEU A 16 -10.46 -3.67 -6.32
C LEU A 16 -9.74 -4.67 -7.25
N ALA A 17 -10.24 -4.87 -8.47
CA ALA A 17 -9.65 -5.78 -9.44
C ALA A 17 -8.20 -5.39 -9.80
N HIS A 18 -7.95 -4.10 -10.03
CA HIS A 18 -6.58 -3.60 -10.27
C HIS A 18 -5.67 -3.80 -9.06
N THR A 19 -6.18 -3.55 -7.85
CA THR A 19 -5.42 -3.71 -6.60
C THR A 19 -4.96 -5.16 -6.39
N VAL A 20 -5.77 -6.15 -6.76
CA VAL A 20 -5.44 -7.57 -6.56
C VAL A 20 -4.68 -8.20 -7.73
N ALA A 21 -4.71 -7.61 -8.92
CA ALA A 21 -4.14 -8.20 -10.13
C ALA A 21 -2.62 -8.43 -10.06
N THR A 22 -1.90 -7.56 -9.35
CA THR A 22 -0.44 -7.61 -9.21
C THR A 22 0.04 -8.31 -7.94
N CYS A 23 -0.88 -8.86 -7.14
CA CYS A 23 -0.57 -9.47 -5.85
C CYS A 23 -0.23 -10.95 -5.97
N CYS A 24 0.71 -11.40 -5.13
CA CYS A 24 0.89 -12.83 -4.91
C CYS A 24 -0.37 -13.44 -4.24
N PRO A 25 -0.59 -14.77 -4.32
CA PRO A 25 -1.77 -15.41 -3.76
C PRO A 25 -2.01 -15.10 -2.27
N ALA A 26 -0.93 -14.99 -1.48
CA ALA A 26 -1.01 -14.65 -0.06
C ALA A 26 -1.52 -13.21 0.16
N GLN A 27 -0.97 -12.22 -0.55
CA GLN A 27 -1.41 -10.82 -0.49
C GLN A 27 -2.83 -10.63 -1.02
N LYS A 28 -3.22 -11.39 -2.06
CA LYS A 28 -4.57 -11.36 -2.60
C LYS A 28 -5.61 -11.74 -1.54
N LYS A 29 -5.34 -12.76 -0.73
CA LYS A 29 -6.23 -13.16 0.37
C LYS A 29 -6.34 -12.05 1.42
N THR A 30 -5.22 -11.42 1.79
CA THR A 30 -5.20 -10.29 2.74
C THR A 30 -6.01 -9.10 2.22
N ILE A 31 -5.82 -8.69 0.97
CA ILE A 31 -6.52 -7.52 0.40
C ILE A 31 -8.03 -7.76 0.27
N LEU A 32 -8.44 -8.99 -0.04
CA LEU A 32 -9.85 -9.38 -0.10
C LEU A 32 -10.46 -9.61 1.29
N ASP A 33 -9.63 -9.71 2.33
CA ASP A 33 -10.05 -9.69 3.71
C ASP A 33 -10.29 -8.23 4.13
N PHE A 34 -11.56 -7.79 3.98
CA PHE A 34 -12.02 -6.44 4.31
C PHE A 34 -11.88 -6.05 5.79
N THR A 35 -11.37 -6.94 6.64
CA THR A 35 -10.98 -6.61 8.02
C THR A 35 -9.58 -5.99 8.10
N THR A 36 -8.74 -6.20 7.08
CA THR A 36 -7.34 -5.71 7.02
C THR A 36 -7.24 -4.36 6.29
N ILE A 37 -6.04 -3.77 6.21
CA ILE A 37 -5.82 -2.50 5.51
C ILE A 37 -4.84 -2.74 4.36
N ASN A 38 -5.15 -2.20 3.18
CA ASN A 38 -4.17 -1.97 2.13
C ASN A 38 -3.73 -0.50 2.13
N VAL A 39 -2.44 -0.26 2.38
CA VAL A 39 -1.84 1.09 2.42
C VAL A 39 -1.28 1.45 1.05
N GLY A 40 -1.70 2.59 0.50
CA GLY A 40 -1.08 3.17 -0.69
C GLY A 40 0.16 3.99 -0.30
N ILE A 41 1.28 3.72 -0.95
CA ILE A 41 2.55 4.44 -0.78
C ILE A 41 2.73 5.39 -1.96
N VAL A 42 2.93 6.66 -1.67
CA VAL A 42 3.28 7.68 -2.66
C VAL A 42 4.73 8.07 -2.42
N SER A 43 5.57 7.96 -3.44
CA SER A 43 7.02 8.22 -3.29
C SER A 43 7.46 9.43 -4.10
N ALA A 44 8.32 10.24 -3.50
CA ALA A 44 9.06 11.30 -4.18
C ALA A 44 10.51 10.85 -4.48
N TYR A 45 10.77 9.54 -4.61
CA TYR A 45 12.12 9.04 -4.85
C TYR A 45 12.73 9.69 -6.11
N ASN A 46 13.93 10.23 -5.93
CA ASN A 46 14.84 10.56 -7.02
C ASN A 46 16.27 10.28 -6.54
N ASP A 47 17.14 9.97 -7.49
CA ASP A 47 18.55 9.64 -7.28
C ASP A 47 19.48 10.87 -7.36
N MET A 48 18.95 12.05 -7.70
CA MET A 48 19.73 13.29 -7.78
C MET A 48 19.98 13.95 -6.41
N LEU A 49 19.06 13.79 -5.45
CA LEU A 49 19.13 14.38 -4.12
C LEU A 49 19.44 13.33 -3.06
N SER A 50 20.56 13.51 -2.34
CA SER A 50 20.95 12.61 -1.24
C SER A 50 19.86 12.47 -0.16
N ALA A 51 19.08 13.52 0.07
CA ALA A 51 17.96 13.51 1.02
C ALA A 51 16.84 12.52 0.64
N HIS A 52 16.74 12.11 -0.63
CA HIS A 52 15.71 11.21 -1.13
C HIS A 52 16.18 9.75 -1.24
N ALA A 53 17.48 9.49 -1.02
CA ALA A 53 18.04 8.13 -1.05
C ALA A 53 17.24 7.11 -0.19
N PRO A 54 16.74 7.46 1.02
CA PRO A 54 15.97 6.50 1.81
C PRO A 54 14.66 6.05 1.16
N TYR A 55 14.09 6.84 0.25
CA TYR A 55 12.83 6.53 -0.42
C TYR A 55 12.93 5.36 -1.41
N LEU A 56 14.15 4.92 -1.73
CA LEU A 56 14.39 3.69 -2.49
C LEU A 56 13.96 2.45 -1.67
N ASP A 57 14.39 2.38 -0.41
CA ASP A 57 14.26 1.18 0.43
C ASP A 57 13.02 1.20 1.32
N TYR A 58 12.53 2.39 1.69
CA TYR A 58 11.38 2.53 2.58
C TYR A 58 10.12 1.79 2.09
N PRO A 59 9.75 1.79 0.79
CA PRO A 59 8.58 1.04 0.35
C PRO A 59 8.66 -0.47 0.67
N ALA A 60 9.85 -1.07 0.58
CA ALA A 60 10.05 -2.47 0.93
C ALA A 60 9.93 -2.70 2.44
N GLN A 61 10.57 -1.85 3.25
CA GLN A 61 10.51 -1.91 4.71
C GLN A 61 9.08 -1.71 5.23
N ILE A 62 8.34 -0.73 4.69
CA ILE A 62 6.93 -0.47 5.03
C ILE A 62 6.06 -1.68 4.71
N LYS A 63 6.24 -2.29 3.53
CA LYS A 63 5.49 -3.50 3.14
C LYS A 63 5.76 -4.67 4.08
N GLN A 64 7.02 -4.85 4.50
CA GLN A 64 7.40 -5.92 5.42
C GLN A 64 6.72 -5.74 6.78
N VAL A 65 6.86 -4.57 7.40
CA VAL A 65 6.26 -4.27 8.71
C VAL A 65 4.73 -4.44 8.68
N LEU A 66 4.07 -3.97 7.62
CA LEU A 66 2.62 -4.15 7.50
C LEU A 66 2.24 -5.62 7.28
N SER A 67 3.02 -6.38 6.51
CA SER A 67 2.78 -7.81 6.32
C SER A 67 2.85 -8.59 7.63
N GLU A 68 3.82 -8.27 8.50
CA GLU A 68 3.96 -8.88 9.82
C GLU A 68 2.74 -8.59 10.73
N LEU A 69 2.05 -7.47 10.51
CA LEU A 69 0.82 -7.09 11.20
C LEU A 69 -0.47 -7.58 10.51
N GLY A 70 -0.36 -8.39 9.44
CA GLY A 70 -1.52 -8.88 8.69
C GLY A 70 -2.19 -7.81 7.82
N HIS A 71 -1.43 -6.79 7.40
CA HIS A 71 -1.85 -5.75 6.48
C HIS A 71 -1.04 -5.80 5.19
N SER A 72 -1.48 -5.08 4.16
CA SER A 72 -0.77 -5.00 2.88
C SER A 72 -0.41 -3.55 2.55
N ALA A 73 0.58 -3.38 1.67
CA ALA A 73 0.88 -2.09 1.09
C ALA A 73 1.34 -2.20 -0.36
N GLN A 74 1.05 -1.16 -1.12
CA GLN A 74 1.39 -1.07 -2.55
C GLN A 74 1.88 0.34 -2.85
N VAL A 75 2.86 0.44 -3.76
CA VAL A 75 3.21 1.75 -4.33
C VAL A 75 2.07 2.16 -5.25
N ALA A 76 1.41 3.24 -4.91
CA ALA A 76 0.23 3.74 -5.61
C ALA A 76 0.59 4.79 -6.65
N ALA A 77 1.61 5.61 -6.39
CA ALA A 77 2.04 6.67 -7.29
C ALA A 77 3.47 7.17 -6.99
N GLY A 78 4.04 7.90 -7.95
CA GLY A 78 5.16 8.82 -7.74
C GLY A 78 4.68 10.27 -7.76
N VAL A 79 5.44 11.18 -7.16
CA VAL A 79 5.23 12.64 -7.24
C VAL A 79 6.50 13.34 -7.71
N PRO A 80 6.41 14.55 -8.29
CA PRO A 80 7.58 15.36 -8.60
C PRO A 80 8.48 15.52 -7.37
N ALA A 81 9.75 15.25 -7.55
CA ALA A 81 10.72 15.19 -6.45
C ALA A 81 11.52 16.49 -6.29
N MET A 82 11.09 17.57 -6.95
CA MET A 82 11.40 19.00 -6.82
C MET A 82 10.59 19.76 -7.87
#